data_AF-A0A353H5Q4-F1
#
_entry.id   AF-A0A353H5Q4-F1
#
_cell.length_a   1.000
_cell.length_b   1.000
_cell.length_c   1.000
_cell.angle_alpha   90.00
_cell.angle_beta   90.00
_cell.angle_gamma   90.00
#
_symmetry.space_group_name_H-M   'P 1'
#
loop_
_entity.id
_entity.type
_entity.pdbx_description
1 polymer ?
#
loop_
_entity_poly.entity_id
_entity_poly.type
_entity_poly.pdbx_seq_one_letter_code
_entity_poly.pdbx_strand_id
1 'polypeptide(L)'
;MTSYTETTSYNTDIWGYWCASSGDSCTGTTCAMTSTEAVWDHWNTTGNTSTASASTCYTIWYEWVHSPSMATPAQLIQTYPTAKEVRELQAQRRAQEEEARKLRAEKKRKRDEAESVALELLETLIGPKERVIYEETGRLMVKGKNADYIINRESGVTRVEKDKVVDLCIHLKEKWKYPNTDNVISLALLAGDNEDAFNEMANEHGSDPLPLALPMCANGFGD
;
A
#
# COMPACT_ATOMS: atom_id res chain seq x y z
N MET A 1 -16.76 -32.63 -6.96
CA MET A 1 -17.16 -31.21 -6.85
C MET A 1 -16.07 -30.40 -7.53
N THR A 2 -16.39 -29.84 -8.69
CA THR A 2 -15.46 -29.03 -9.50
C THR A 2 -15.65 -27.58 -9.10
N SER A 3 -14.62 -26.91 -8.60
CA SER A 3 -14.68 -25.48 -8.26
C SER A 3 -14.06 -24.65 -9.38
N TYR A 4 -14.80 -23.66 -9.86
CA TYR A 4 -14.38 -22.69 -10.83
C TYR A 4 -14.03 -21.38 -10.11
N THR A 5 -12.90 -20.75 -10.47
CA THR A 5 -12.55 -19.40 -9.97
C THR A 5 -12.16 -18.53 -11.16
N GLU A 6 -12.95 -17.49 -11.42
CA GLU A 6 -12.66 -16.44 -12.41
C GLU A 6 -11.81 -15.34 -11.76
N THR A 7 -10.70 -14.98 -12.39
CA THR A 7 -9.99 -13.74 -12.05
C THR A 7 -10.03 -12.84 -13.28
N THR A 8 -10.84 -11.78 -13.25
CA THR A 8 -10.88 -10.77 -14.31
C THR A 8 -9.73 -9.78 -14.12
N SER A 9 -8.80 -9.71 -15.07
CA SER A 9 -7.91 -8.56 -15.25
C SER A 9 -8.32 -7.81 -16.53
N TYR A 10 -8.16 -6.49 -16.53
CA TYR A 10 -8.67 -5.57 -17.56
C TYR A 10 -7.85 -5.59 -18.87
N ASN A 11 -7.75 -6.76 -19.51
CA ASN A 11 -7.29 -6.90 -20.89
C ASN A 11 -8.20 -7.93 -21.59
N THR A 12 -8.48 -7.73 -22.87
CA THR A 12 -9.49 -8.45 -23.68
C THR A 12 -9.22 -9.94 -23.94
N ASP A 13 -8.41 -10.59 -23.13
CA ASP A 13 -8.03 -11.99 -23.29
C ASP A 13 -8.77 -12.85 -22.26
N ILE A 14 -9.60 -13.78 -22.73
CA ILE A 14 -10.28 -14.77 -21.88
C ILE A 14 -9.31 -15.92 -21.67
N TRP A 15 -8.84 -16.10 -20.44
CA TRP A 15 -7.98 -17.21 -20.04
C TRP A 15 -8.83 -18.31 -19.41
N GLY A 16 -8.89 -19.48 -20.04
CA GLY A 16 -9.50 -20.68 -19.47
C GLY A 16 -8.43 -21.59 -18.89
N TYR A 17 -8.61 -22.03 -17.64
CA TYR A 17 -7.75 -23.03 -17.01
C TYR A 17 -8.57 -24.27 -16.66
N TRP A 18 -8.03 -25.46 -16.94
CA TRP A 18 -8.59 -26.73 -16.49
C TRP A 18 -7.58 -27.43 -15.58
N CYS A 19 -7.93 -27.51 -14.29
CA CYS A 19 -7.26 -28.42 -13.35
C CYS A 19 -8.14 -29.65 -13.20
N ALA A 20 -7.68 -30.81 -13.67
CA ALA A 20 -8.32 -32.07 -13.37
C ALA A 20 -7.99 -32.46 -11.90
N SER A 21 -8.93 -32.13 -11.01
CA SER A 21 -9.16 -32.62 -9.64
C SER A 21 -7.99 -33.06 -8.75
N SER A 22 -7.90 -32.38 -7.60
CA SER A 22 -7.55 -32.87 -6.25
C SER A 22 -6.64 -34.10 -6.14
N GLY A 23 -5.35 -33.85 -5.93
CA GLY A 23 -4.38 -34.84 -5.47
C GLY A 23 -3.27 -35.05 -6.50
N ASP A 24 -2.17 -34.31 -6.30
CA ASP A 24 -0.83 -34.50 -6.85
C ASP A 24 -0.65 -34.67 -8.37
N SER A 25 0.15 -33.74 -8.92
CA SER A 25 0.72 -33.68 -10.27
C SER A 25 -0.20 -33.24 -11.42
N CYS A 26 -0.20 -31.93 -11.69
CA CYS A 26 -0.74 -31.37 -12.93
C CYS A 26 0.18 -31.72 -14.11
N THR A 27 -0.28 -32.60 -15.01
CA THR A 27 0.41 -32.90 -16.27
C THR A 27 -0.16 -32.00 -17.39
N GLY A 28 0.61 -31.01 -17.83
CA GLY A 28 0.26 -30.17 -18.98
C GLY A 28 0.67 -30.84 -20.30
N THR A 29 -0.22 -30.83 -21.30
CA THR A 29 0.07 -31.33 -22.65
C THR A 29 0.45 -30.16 -23.56
N THR A 30 1.56 -30.27 -24.31
CA THR A 30 1.98 -29.29 -25.33
C THR A 30 1.83 -29.87 -26.74
N CYS A 31 1.41 -29.06 -27.70
CA CYS A 31 1.54 -29.37 -29.13
C CYS A 31 2.05 -28.13 -29.89
N ALA A 32 3.06 -28.33 -30.74
CA ALA A 32 3.52 -27.33 -31.70
C ALA A 32 3.04 -27.73 -33.09
N MET A 33 2.36 -26.83 -33.80
CA MET A 33 2.23 -26.90 -35.25
C MET A 33 2.84 -25.64 -35.85
N THR A 34 3.90 -25.84 -36.62
CA THR A 34 4.60 -24.81 -37.37
C THR A 34 3.77 -24.41 -38.59
N SER A 35 2.86 -23.46 -38.41
CA SER A 35 2.57 -22.42 -39.42
C SER A 35 1.58 -21.42 -38.83
N THR A 36 2.16 -20.30 -38.41
CA THR A 36 1.56 -18.97 -38.18
C THR A 36 0.38 -18.91 -37.21
N GLU A 37 0.75 -18.69 -35.96
CA GLU A 37 -0.03 -18.12 -34.85
C GLU A 37 -0.90 -19.07 -34.04
N ALA A 38 -0.21 -19.97 -33.32
CA ALA A 38 -0.64 -20.39 -31.99
C ALA A 38 0.35 -19.78 -30.98
N VAL A 39 -0.05 -18.69 -30.31
CA VAL A 39 0.72 -18.17 -29.17
C VAL A 39 0.41 -19.06 -27.98
N TRP A 40 1.36 -19.93 -27.65
CA TRP A 40 1.44 -20.61 -26.37
C TRP A 40 2.53 -19.92 -25.57
N ASP A 41 2.16 -19.19 -24.52
CA ASP A 41 3.15 -18.66 -23.58
C ASP A 41 3.17 -19.52 -22.31
N HIS A 42 4.38 -19.89 -21.92
CA HIS A 42 4.67 -20.92 -20.94
C HIS A 42 4.66 -20.33 -19.52
N TRP A 43 4.24 -21.12 -18.52
CA TRP A 43 4.78 -20.98 -17.16
C TRP A 43 5.59 -22.22 -16.83
N ASN A 44 6.86 -21.97 -16.53
CA ASN A 44 7.89 -22.94 -16.26
C ASN A 44 7.77 -23.41 -14.81
N THR A 45 7.56 -24.71 -14.57
CA THR A 45 8.05 -25.37 -13.36
C THR A 45 8.62 -26.72 -13.75
N THR A 46 9.96 -26.75 -13.75
CA THR A 46 10.88 -27.89 -13.72
C THR A 46 10.31 -29.30 -13.89
N GLY A 47 10.76 -29.96 -14.97
CA GLY A 47 11.07 -31.39 -14.97
C GLY A 47 9.94 -32.32 -15.37
N ASN A 48 9.64 -32.40 -16.67
CA ASN A 48 9.42 -33.64 -17.42
C ASN A 48 8.88 -33.32 -18.82
N THR A 49 9.70 -33.49 -19.85
CA THR A 49 9.29 -33.39 -21.25
C THR A 49 8.66 -34.72 -21.67
N SER A 50 7.34 -34.75 -21.86
CA SER A 50 6.67 -35.92 -22.46
C SER A 50 6.40 -35.67 -23.93
N THR A 51 6.90 -36.55 -24.80
CA THR A 51 6.65 -36.51 -26.24
C THR A 51 5.29 -37.14 -26.53
N ALA A 52 4.28 -36.33 -26.87
CA ALA A 52 3.01 -36.87 -27.36
C ALA A 52 3.11 -37.22 -28.85
N SER A 53 2.57 -38.37 -29.23
CA SER A 53 2.50 -38.80 -30.64
C SER A 53 1.35 -38.11 -31.39
N ALA A 54 1.50 -37.90 -32.69
CA ALA A 54 0.53 -37.18 -33.52
C ALA A 54 -0.89 -37.80 -33.51
N SER A 55 -1.00 -39.11 -33.25
CA SER A 55 -2.28 -39.83 -33.17
C SER A 55 -3.11 -39.42 -31.95
N THR A 56 -2.48 -39.12 -30.81
CA THR A 56 -3.16 -38.63 -29.61
C THR A 56 -3.74 -37.22 -29.80
N CYS A 57 -3.02 -36.33 -30.50
CA CYS A 57 -3.50 -34.98 -30.80
C CYS A 57 -4.67 -34.98 -31.80
N TYR A 58 -4.65 -35.89 -32.78
CA TYR A 58 -5.74 -36.05 -33.73
C TYR A 58 -7.03 -36.52 -33.05
N THR A 59 -6.91 -37.41 -32.05
CA THR A 59 -8.07 -37.98 -31.34
C THR A 59 -8.79 -36.92 -30.49
N ILE A 60 -8.04 -36.04 -29.80
CA ILE A 60 -8.60 -34.95 -29.01
C ILE A 60 -9.32 -33.94 -29.91
N TRP A 61 -8.70 -33.55 -31.04
CA TRP A 61 -9.31 -32.65 -32.00
C TRP A 61 -10.57 -33.27 -32.64
N TYR A 62 -10.48 -34.55 -33.02
CA TYR A 62 -11.60 -35.29 -33.60
C TYR A 62 -12.78 -35.38 -32.64
N GLU A 63 -12.56 -35.69 -31.35
CA GLU A 63 -13.62 -35.67 -30.35
C GLU A 63 -14.20 -34.26 -30.12
N TRP A 64 -13.38 -33.21 -30.22
CA TRP A 64 -13.85 -31.83 -30.05
C TRP A 64 -14.82 -31.39 -31.14
N VAL A 65 -14.62 -31.78 -32.40
CA VAL A 65 -15.56 -31.36 -33.47
C VAL A 65 -16.54 -32.40 -33.92
N HIS A 66 -16.32 -33.67 -33.59
CA HIS A 66 -17.22 -34.75 -33.96
C HIS A 66 -18.00 -35.32 -32.77
N SER A 67 -17.77 -34.90 -31.53
CA SER A 67 -18.72 -35.17 -30.43
C SER A 67 -19.90 -34.20 -30.49
N PRO A 68 -21.12 -34.67 -30.79
CA PRO A 68 -22.30 -33.81 -30.85
C PRO A 68 -22.86 -33.45 -29.46
N SER A 69 -22.17 -33.82 -28.37
CA SER A 69 -22.66 -33.62 -26.98
C SER A 69 -21.90 -32.57 -26.16
N MET A 70 -20.81 -31.99 -26.68
CA MET A 70 -20.32 -30.72 -26.16
C MET A 70 -21.23 -29.67 -26.78
N ALA A 71 -22.22 -29.22 -26.00
CA ALA A 71 -23.10 -28.13 -26.34
C ALA A 71 -22.34 -27.10 -27.18
N THR A 72 -22.80 -26.88 -28.41
CA THR A 72 -22.32 -25.77 -29.25
C THR A 72 -22.09 -24.56 -28.34
N PRO A 73 -20.94 -23.87 -28.39
CA PRO A 73 -20.73 -22.61 -27.67
C PRO A 73 -21.61 -21.48 -28.25
N ALA A 74 -22.87 -21.77 -28.55
CA ALA A 74 -23.88 -20.90 -29.11
C ALA A 74 -24.61 -20.07 -28.04
N GLN A 75 -24.20 -20.12 -26.76
CA GLN A 75 -24.91 -19.41 -25.69
C GLN A 75 -24.03 -18.64 -24.70
N LEU A 76 -22.75 -18.43 -25.00
CA LEU A 76 -22.03 -17.27 -24.46
C LEU A 76 -21.97 -16.22 -25.57
N ILE A 77 -23.14 -15.65 -25.91
CA ILE A 77 -23.17 -14.36 -26.59
C ILE A 77 -22.60 -13.38 -25.56
N GLN A 78 -21.28 -13.20 -25.60
CA GLN A 78 -20.61 -12.13 -24.90
C GLN A 78 -21.17 -10.85 -25.53
N THR A 79 -22.23 -10.30 -24.94
CA THR A 79 -22.82 -9.04 -25.39
C THR A 79 -21.79 -7.95 -25.14
N TYR A 80 -21.00 -7.65 -26.16
CA TYR A 80 -20.09 -6.52 -26.12
C TYR A 80 -20.91 -5.26 -25.90
N PRO A 81 -20.48 -4.37 -24.98
CA PRO A 81 -21.18 -3.12 -24.77
C PRO A 81 -21.24 -2.37 -26.10
N THR A 82 -22.43 -1.89 -26.43
CA THR A 82 -22.65 -1.07 -27.60
C THR A 82 -21.81 0.20 -27.52
N ALA A 83 -21.49 0.80 -28.67
CA ALA A 83 -20.73 2.07 -28.71
C ALA A 83 -21.40 3.19 -27.89
N LYS A 84 -22.73 3.12 -27.71
CA LYS A 84 -23.49 4.03 -26.86
C LYS A 84 -23.20 3.77 -25.37
N GLU A 85 -23.26 2.53 -24.91
CA GLU A 85 -22.97 2.14 -23.53
C GLU A 85 -21.52 2.44 -23.14
N VAL A 86 -20.55 2.23 -24.06
CA VAL A 86 -19.15 2.60 -23.82
C VAL A 86 -19.00 4.11 -23.62
N ARG A 87 -19.69 4.93 -24.42
CA ARG A 87 -19.67 6.40 -24.27
C ARG A 87 -20.30 6.85 -22.95
N GLU A 88 -21.42 6.25 -22.57
CA GLU A 88 -22.10 6.54 -21.30
C GLU A 88 -21.23 6.15 -20.10
N LEU A 89 -20.61 4.96 -20.12
CA LEU A 89 -19.68 4.51 -19.08
C LEU A 89 -18.46 5.43 -18.97
N GLN A 90 -17.89 5.87 -20.09
CA GLN A 90 -16.79 6.83 -20.10
C GLN A 90 -17.19 8.19 -19.53
N ALA A 91 -18.39 8.68 -19.86
CA ALA A 91 -18.91 9.92 -19.31
C ALA A 91 -19.12 9.82 -17.78
N GLN A 92 -19.67 8.70 -17.30
CA GLN A 92 -19.83 8.45 -15.86
C GLN A 92 -18.48 8.39 -15.14
N ARG A 93 -17.48 7.70 -15.69
CA ARG A 93 -16.13 7.65 -15.10
C ARG A 93 -15.50 9.04 -15.01
N ARG A 94 -15.62 9.86 -16.05
CA ARG A 94 -15.11 11.24 -16.05
C ARG A 94 -15.81 12.10 -14.98
N ALA A 95 -17.14 11.96 -14.84
CA ALA A 95 -17.88 12.68 -13.81
C ALA A 95 -17.44 12.25 -12.39
N GLN A 96 -17.31 10.95 -12.14
CA GLN A 96 -16.83 10.42 -10.86
C GLN A 96 -15.39 10.85 -10.55
N GLU A 97 -14.51 10.85 -11.55
CA GLU A 97 -13.12 11.30 -11.40
C GLU A 97 -13.07 12.81 -11.07
N GLU A 98 -13.89 13.63 -11.73
CA GLU A 98 -13.97 15.05 -11.45
C GLU A 98 -14.49 15.33 -10.04
N GLU A 99 -15.54 14.64 -9.59
CA GLU A 99 -16.05 14.73 -8.23
C GLU A 99 -15.01 14.28 -7.20
N ALA A 100 -14.35 13.14 -7.43
CA ALA A 100 -13.29 12.65 -6.56
C ALA A 100 -12.11 13.65 -6.49
N ARG A 101 -11.77 14.31 -7.62
CA ARG A 101 -10.74 15.34 -7.67
C ARG A 101 -11.14 16.57 -6.85
N LYS A 102 -12.39 17.05 -6.98
CA LYS A 102 -12.91 18.18 -6.19
C LYS A 102 -12.89 17.86 -4.70
N LEU A 103 -13.35 16.67 -4.31
CA LEU A 103 -13.35 16.22 -2.93
C LEU A 103 -11.93 16.11 -2.35
N ARG A 104 -10.98 15.58 -3.12
CA ARG A 104 -9.55 15.51 -2.71
C ARG A 104 -8.96 16.90 -2.53
N ALA A 105 -9.25 17.84 -3.44
CA ALA A 105 -8.78 19.22 -3.34
C ALA A 105 -9.35 19.93 -2.11
N GLU A 106 -10.65 19.76 -1.83
CA GLU A 106 -11.28 20.33 -0.63
C GLU A 106 -10.70 19.74 0.66
N LYS A 107 -10.53 18.41 0.74
CA LYS A 107 -9.90 17.75 1.89
C LYS A 107 -8.47 18.23 2.10
N LYS A 108 -7.69 18.39 1.03
CA LYS A 108 -6.34 18.93 1.10
C LYS A 108 -6.37 20.36 1.67
N ARG A 109 -7.22 21.24 1.14
CA ARG A 109 -7.33 22.62 1.62
C ARG A 109 -7.67 22.69 3.11
N LYS A 110 -8.64 21.91 3.57
CA LYS A 110 -9.00 21.83 5.01
C LYS A 110 -7.84 21.32 5.87
N ARG A 111 -7.05 20.36 5.36
CA ARG A 111 -5.87 19.87 6.06
C ARG A 111 -4.78 20.93 6.16
N ASP A 112 -4.52 21.65 5.06
CA ASP A 112 -3.52 22.73 5.02
C ASP A 112 -3.94 23.89 5.95
N GLU A 113 -5.23 24.25 5.97
CA GLU A 113 -5.80 25.23 6.92
C GLU A 113 -5.60 24.78 8.37
N ALA A 114 -5.91 23.52 8.70
CA ALA A 114 -5.73 22.99 10.05
C ALA A 114 -4.25 22.88 10.46
N GLU A 115 -3.36 22.54 9.53
CA GLU A 115 -1.91 22.51 9.79
C GLU A 115 -1.36 23.91 10.07
N SER A 116 -1.84 24.94 9.36
CA SER A 116 -1.47 26.34 9.63
C SER A 116 -1.86 26.75 11.04
N VAL A 117 -3.09 26.43 11.47
CA VAL A 117 -3.56 26.73 12.84
C VAL A 117 -2.75 25.96 13.87
N ALA A 118 -2.43 24.69 13.61
CA ALA A 118 -1.58 23.89 14.51
C ALA A 118 -0.16 24.48 14.64
N LEU A 119 0.41 25.02 13.57
CA LEU A 119 1.72 25.69 13.61
C LEU A 119 1.70 26.98 14.42
N GLU A 120 0.63 27.78 14.33
CA GLU A 120 0.46 28.99 15.17
C GLU A 120 0.35 28.63 16.66
N LEU A 121 -0.38 27.55 16.98
CA LEU A 121 -0.45 27.03 18.34
C LEU A 121 0.90 26.50 18.82
N LEU A 122 1.63 25.79 17.97
CA LEU A 122 2.96 25.31 18.30
C LEU A 122 3.90 26.47 18.63
N GLU A 123 3.92 27.53 17.80
CA GLU A 123 4.72 28.73 18.04
C GLU A 123 4.44 29.35 19.41
N THR A 124 3.16 29.40 19.79
CA THR A 124 2.75 29.94 21.09
C THR A 124 3.30 29.10 22.25
N LEU A 125 3.48 27.79 22.06
CA LEU A 125 3.99 26.88 23.07
C LEU A 125 5.52 26.88 23.17
N ILE A 126 6.22 26.84 22.03
CA ILE A 126 7.67 26.60 21.99
C ILE A 126 8.49 27.88 21.77
N GLY A 127 7.85 28.95 21.29
CA GLY A 127 8.50 30.20 20.91
C GLY A 127 8.84 30.29 19.41
N PRO A 128 9.09 31.51 18.90
CA PRO A 128 9.32 31.75 17.48
C PRO A 128 10.67 31.21 16.97
N LYS A 129 11.70 31.12 17.83
CA LYS A 129 13.02 30.62 17.40
C LYS A 129 12.99 29.12 17.19
N GLU A 130 12.36 28.41 18.12
CA GLU A 130 12.18 26.97 18.12
C GLU A 130 11.23 26.55 16.98
N ARG A 131 10.23 27.37 16.67
CA ARG A 131 9.38 27.20 15.48
C ARG A 131 10.19 27.10 14.20
N VAL A 132 11.18 27.99 13.99
CA VAL A 132 12.02 27.97 12.78
C VAL A 132 12.76 26.64 12.67
N ILE A 133 13.36 26.18 13.77
CA ILE A 133 14.07 24.89 13.78
C ILE A 133 13.11 23.72 13.51
N TYR A 134 11.90 23.77 14.06
CA TYR A 134 10.88 22.76 13.79
C TYR A 134 10.43 22.77 12.33
N GLU A 135 10.20 23.93 11.73
CA GLU A 135 9.84 24.04 10.31
C GLU A 135 10.92 23.48 9.39
N GLU A 136 12.19 23.79 9.67
CA GLU A 136 13.35 23.32 8.89
C GLU A 136 13.61 21.81 9.05
N THR A 137 13.56 21.30 10.29
CA THR A 137 13.99 19.92 10.59
C THR A 137 12.83 18.93 10.66
N GLY A 138 11.61 19.41 10.91
CA GLY A 138 10.46 18.57 11.26
C GLY A 138 10.59 17.91 12.62
N ARG A 139 11.47 18.38 13.51
CA ARG A 139 11.76 17.77 14.82
C ARG A 139 11.57 18.76 15.95
N LEU A 140 10.94 18.32 17.02
CA LEU A 140 10.74 19.10 18.23
C LEU A 140 11.47 18.42 19.40
N MET A 141 12.34 19.17 20.08
CA MET A 141 12.98 18.73 21.32
C MET A 141 12.06 19.08 22.49
N VAL A 142 11.78 18.12 23.36
CA VAL A 142 10.91 18.25 24.52
C VAL A 142 11.65 17.73 25.74
N LYS A 143 11.74 18.54 26.79
CA LYS A 143 12.36 18.15 28.05
C LYS A 143 11.33 17.40 28.90
N GLY A 144 11.58 16.13 29.16
CA GLY A 144 10.85 15.36 30.16
C GLY A 144 11.43 15.57 31.56
N LYS A 145 10.90 14.84 32.53
CA LYS A 145 11.39 14.86 33.91
C LYS A 145 12.63 13.99 34.08
N ASN A 146 12.70 12.86 33.38
CA ASN A 146 13.78 11.87 33.48
C ASN A 146 14.67 11.81 32.24
N ALA A 147 14.09 12.04 31.05
CA ALA A 147 14.82 12.06 29.79
C ALA A 147 14.33 13.17 28.87
N ASP A 148 15.14 13.52 27.89
CA ASP A 148 14.72 14.43 26.82
C ASP A 148 14.22 13.62 25.62
N TYR A 149 13.29 14.19 24.86
CA TYR A 149 12.63 13.53 23.74
C TYR A 149 12.73 14.37 22.48
N ILE A 150 12.99 13.72 21.35
CA ILE A 150 12.91 14.30 20.03
C ILE A 150 11.68 13.71 19.33
N ILE A 151 10.67 14.53 19.13
CA ILE A 151 9.42 14.15 18.48
C ILE A 151 9.50 14.59 17.03
N ASN A 152 9.37 13.62 16.11
CA ASN A 152 9.41 13.88 14.69
C ASN A 152 8.00 14.10 14.13
N ARG A 153 7.85 15.02 13.17
CA ARG A 153 6.57 15.32 12.50
C ARG A 153 6.00 14.12 11.75
N GLU A 154 6.87 13.34 11.10
CA GLU A 154 6.46 12.23 10.24
C GLU A 154 6.74 10.85 10.87
N SER A 155 7.85 10.74 11.61
CA SER A 155 8.34 9.50 12.22
C SER A 155 8.03 9.38 13.72
N GLY A 156 8.56 8.35 14.37
CA GLY A 156 8.37 8.08 15.80
C GLY A 156 9.05 9.10 16.71
N VAL A 157 9.14 8.74 17.99
CA VAL A 157 9.80 9.55 19.01
C VAL A 157 11.14 8.93 19.32
N THR A 158 12.12 9.77 19.65
CA THR A 158 13.43 9.32 20.04
C THR A 158 13.73 9.84 21.45
N ARG A 159 14.04 8.96 22.39
CA ARG A 159 14.46 9.32 23.74
C ARG A 159 15.98 9.49 23.78
N VAL A 160 16.42 10.64 24.27
CA VAL A 160 17.83 10.99 24.42
C VAL A 160 18.24 10.68 25.86
N GLU A 161 19.11 9.69 26.01
CA GLU A 161 19.74 9.35 27.29
C GLU A 161 21.22 9.76 27.27
N LYS A 162 21.87 9.76 28.43
CA LYS A 162 23.24 10.26 28.60
C LYS A 162 24.26 9.68 27.61
N ASP A 163 24.12 8.39 27.28
CA ASP A 163 25.12 7.64 26.49
C ASP A 163 24.51 6.98 25.23
N LYS A 164 23.19 7.04 25.06
CA LYS A 164 22.49 6.36 23.96
C LYS A 164 21.23 7.10 23.54
N VAL A 165 20.75 6.72 22.37
CA VAL A 165 19.49 7.17 21.80
C VAL A 165 18.57 5.96 21.66
N VAL A 166 17.35 6.05 22.18
CA VAL A 166 16.38 4.96 22.15
C VAL A 166 15.23 5.36 21.23
N ASP A 167 14.99 4.56 20.21
CA ASP A 167 13.88 4.78 19.30
C ASP A 167 12.58 4.21 19.89
N LEU A 168 11.63 5.10 20.08
CA LEU A 168 10.31 4.85 20.62
C LEU A 168 9.26 4.89 19.51
N CYS A 169 8.43 3.85 19.44
CA CYS A 169 7.28 3.85 18.57
C CYS A 169 6.00 4.08 19.37
N ILE A 170 5.27 5.14 19.02
CA ILE A 170 3.96 5.45 19.58
C ILE A 170 2.92 5.33 18.46
N HIS A 171 2.00 4.37 18.61
CA HIS A 171 0.92 4.15 17.66
C HIS A 171 -0.33 4.93 18.06
N LEU A 172 -0.42 6.19 17.60
CA LEU A 172 -1.64 6.98 17.77
C LEU A 172 -2.78 6.36 16.96
N LYS A 173 -3.87 5.96 17.64
CA LYS A 173 -5.03 5.27 17.03
C LYS A 173 -5.63 6.02 15.83
N GLU A 174 -5.62 7.36 15.88
CA GLU A 174 -6.20 8.22 14.84
C GLU A 174 -5.18 9.20 14.25
N LYS A 175 -3.90 8.80 14.09
CA LYS A 175 -2.82 9.68 13.55
C LYS A 175 -3.24 10.48 12.31
N TRP A 176 -3.95 9.84 11.39
CA TRP A 176 -4.33 10.41 10.09
C TRP A 176 -5.49 11.41 10.12
N LYS A 177 -6.21 11.47 11.24
CA LYS A 177 -7.39 12.33 11.40
C LYS A 177 -6.99 13.76 11.76
N TYR A 178 -5.87 13.91 12.46
CA TYR A 178 -5.37 15.19 12.97
C TYR A 178 -4.18 15.69 12.13
N PRO A 179 -3.93 17.01 12.10
CA PRO A 179 -2.71 17.58 11.53
C PRO A 179 -1.46 16.92 12.12
N ASN A 180 -0.38 16.84 11.35
CA ASN A 180 0.84 16.20 11.85
C ASN A 180 1.41 17.00 13.03
N THR A 181 1.37 18.33 12.95
CA THR A 181 1.82 19.20 14.04
C THR A 181 0.96 19.07 15.29
N ASP A 182 -0.34 18.83 15.18
CA ASP A 182 -1.22 18.59 16.33
C ASP A 182 -0.87 17.28 17.07
N ASN A 183 -0.51 16.23 16.30
CA ASN A 183 0.04 15.00 16.87
C ASN A 183 1.38 15.25 17.59
N VAL A 184 2.24 16.14 17.06
CA VAL A 184 3.51 16.51 17.73
C VAL A 184 3.23 17.27 19.02
N ILE A 185 2.32 18.25 19.01
CA ILE A 185 1.94 19.04 20.20
C ILE A 185 1.39 18.11 21.29
N SER A 186 0.45 17.22 20.95
CA SER A 186 -0.13 16.29 21.92
C SER A 186 0.91 15.36 22.55
N LEU A 187 1.85 14.84 21.76
CA LEU A 187 2.97 14.05 22.28
C LEU A 187 3.92 14.89 23.14
N ALA A 188 4.19 16.14 22.77
CA ALA A 188 5.05 17.04 23.52
C ALA A 188 4.46 17.38 24.90
N LEU A 189 3.16 17.72 24.93
CA LEU A 189 2.43 17.96 26.19
C LEU A 189 2.41 16.70 27.05
N LEU A 190 2.16 15.52 26.46
CA LEU A 190 2.16 14.26 27.20
C LEU A 190 3.54 13.94 27.78
N ALA A 191 4.62 14.10 27.01
CA ALA A 191 5.99 13.87 27.47
C ALA A 191 6.42 14.85 28.58
N GLY A 192 5.97 16.11 28.49
CA GLY A 192 6.29 17.15 29.49
C GLY A 192 5.49 17.02 30.79
N ASP A 193 4.17 16.77 30.70
CA ASP A 193 3.27 16.78 31.86
C ASP A 193 3.13 15.41 32.53
N ASN A 194 3.18 14.32 31.76
CA ASN A 194 2.98 12.96 32.25
C ASN A 194 3.88 11.96 31.52
N GLU A 195 5.18 12.11 31.75
CA GLU A 195 6.22 11.28 31.15
C GLU A 195 6.04 9.76 31.43
N ASP A 196 5.46 9.40 32.57
CA ASP A 196 5.22 7.98 32.90
C ASP A 196 4.19 7.36 31.94
N ALA A 197 3.06 8.04 31.72
CA ALA A 197 2.05 7.61 30.75
C ALA A 197 2.59 7.66 29.30
N PHE A 198 3.43 8.63 29.00
CA PHE A 198 4.12 8.71 27.72
C PHE A 198 4.97 7.46 27.45
N ASN A 199 5.78 7.06 28.43
CA ASN A 199 6.63 5.87 28.34
C ASN A 199 5.83 4.57 28.32
N GLU A 200 4.69 4.49 29.01
CA GLU A 200 3.79 3.32 28.93
C GLU A 200 3.18 3.15 27.54
N MET A 201 2.89 4.26 26.85
CA MET A 201 2.40 4.24 25.47
C MET A 201 3.49 3.94 24.44
N ALA A 202 4.76 4.18 24.79
CA ALA A 202 5.89 4.04 23.89
C ALA A 202 6.44 2.61 23.95
N ASN A 203 6.43 1.92 22.80
CA ASN A 203 7.15 0.67 22.66
C ASN A 203 8.61 0.96 22.28
N GLU A 204 9.56 0.28 22.92
CA GLU A 204 10.98 0.35 22.55
C GLU A 204 11.26 -0.56 21.35
N HIS A 205 11.79 -0.02 20.25
CA HIS A 205 12.09 -0.79 19.02
C HIS A 205 13.58 -1.00 18.76
N GLY A 206 14.45 -0.38 19.55
CA GLY A 206 15.90 -0.49 19.44
C GLY A 206 16.61 0.63 20.19
N SER A 207 17.92 0.48 20.39
CA SER A 207 18.76 1.53 20.94
C SER A 207 20.06 1.59 20.16
N ASP A 208 20.43 2.80 19.74
CA ASP A 208 21.69 3.06 19.08
C ASP A 208 22.60 3.88 20.03
N PRO A 209 23.93 3.73 19.93
CA PRO A 209 24.84 4.64 20.61
C PRO A 209 24.59 6.08 20.14
N LEU A 210 24.79 7.06 21.02
CA LEU A 210 24.58 8.48 20.66
C LEU A 210 25.35 8.82 19.37
N PRO A 211 24.69 9.46 18.38
CA PRO A 211 25.40 9.97 17.23
C PRO A 211 26.44 10.99 17.69
N LEU A 212 27.59 11.02 17.01
CA LEU A 212 28.71 11.95 17.28
C LEU A 212 28.31 13.43 17.25
N ALA A 213 27.17 13.76 16.62
CA ALA A 213 26.56 15.08 16.65
C ALA A 213 25.06 14.96 16.95
N LEU A 214 24.60 15.72 17.95
CA LEU A 214 23.17 15.88 18.22
C LEU A 214 22.50 16.69 17.10
N PRO A 215 21.22 16.41 16.78
CA PRO A 215 20.49 17.14 15.76
C PRO A 215 20.35 18.62 16.14
N MET A 216 20.17 19.49 15.13
CA MET A 216 20.11 20.94 15.34
C MET A 216 19.07 21.38 16.39
N CYS A 217 17.95 20.68 16.50
CA CYS A 217 16.94 20.93 17.54
C CYS A 217 17.44 20.74 18.99
N ALA A 218 18.52 19.99 19.19
CA ALA A 218 19.15 19.79 20.49
C ALA A 218 20.32 20.76 20.77
N ASN A 219 20.80 21.51 19.77
CA ASN A 219 21.97 22.39 19.89
C ASN A 219 21.62 23.79 20.45
N GLY A 220 20.34 24.15 20.56
CA GLY A 220 19.89 25.50 20.95
C GLY A 220 19.64 25.71 22.45
N PHE A 221 19.80 24.68 23.30
CA PHE A 221 19.46 24.73 24.74
C PHE A 221 20.68 24.84 25.67
N GLY A 222 21.86 25.13 25.13
CA GLY A 222 23.09 25.31 25.88
C GLY A 222 23.51 26.77 25.99
N ASP A 223 22.70 27.59 26.66
CA ASP A 223 23.09 28.89 27.24
C ASP A 223 22.39 29.04 28.61
#